data_AF-A0A2E0JEW6-F1
#
_entry.id   AF-A0A2E0JEW6-F1
#
_cell.length_a   1.000
_cell.length_b   1.000
_cell.length_c   1.000
_cell.angle_alpha   90.00
_cell.angle_beta   90.00
_cell.angle_gamma   90.00
#
_symmetry.space_group_name_H-M   'P 1'
#
loop_
_entity.id
_entity.type
_entity.pdbx_description
1 polymer ?
#
loop_
_entity_poly.entity_id
_entity_poly.type
_entity_poly.pdbx_seq_one_letter_code
_entity_poly.pdbx_strand_id
1 'polypeptide(L)'
;MRIACLPQFAQIACLSVACSLGALSTVSAEPARIIFAHKNWSDLRGVLNVFEAARAACLAQPVTKDLPKQLLPEGYEIVSSSLHALGFETGSEPKAVVLSRTGDEANDYAEGAPPYVELTFATDAAPSGGCRVAWRRKWDYSQDVDRIMDSMAVLFDPWFSYALKAVRVSRPDDGFTAQEQYSLLSEWAVPCFGGKWCRVGALLELRRDEGVHLTITRSEEPVGSQDAN
;
A
#
# COMPACT_ATOMS: atom_id res chain seq x y z
N MET A 1 -15.77 62.58 51.26
CA MET A 1 -16.68 61.81 50.38
C MET A 1 -15.84 60.72 49.75
N ARG A 2 -16.10 59.46 50.10
CA ARG A 2 -15.31 58.27 49.74
C ARG A 2 -15.90 57.65 48.48
N ILE A 3 -15.08 57.32 47.48
CA ILE A 3 -15.42 56.36 46.42
C ILE A 3 -14.30 55.33 46.41
N ALA A 4 -14.65 54.12 46.81
CA ALA A 4 -13.80 52.95 46.82
C ALA A 4 -13.75 52.35 45.41
N CYS A 5 -12.54 52.10 44.90
CA CYS A 5 -12.31 51.30 43.69
C CYS A 5 -11.97 49.88 44.14
N LEU A 6 -12.90 48.94 43.96
CA LEU A 6 -12.69 47.52 44.23
C LEU A 6 -11.97 46.86 43.03
N PRO A 7 -11.01 45.94 43.26
CA PRO A 7 -10.34 45.21 42.20
C PRO A 7 -11.17 43.98 41.81
N GLN A 8 -11.50 43.87 40.52
CA GLN A 8 -12.15 42.70 39.92
C GLN A 8 -11.08 41.67 39.52
N PHE A 9 -10.51 40.97 40.51
CA PHE A 9 -9.80 39.72 40.29
C PHE A 9 -10.76 38.57 40.63
N ALA A 10 -11.47 38.05 39.62
CA ALA A 10 -12.36 36.92 39.77
C ALA A 10 -11.98 35.82 38.77
N GLN A 11 -11.31 34.79 39.32
CA GLN A 11 -11.53 33.38 39.01
C GLN A 11 -11.39 32.93 37.55
N ILE A 12 -10.16 32.65 37.12
CA ILE A 12 -9.90 31.59 36.15
C ILE A 12 -9.42 30.38 36.97
N ALA A 13 -10.38 29.64 37.50
CA ALA A 13 -10.14 28.40 38.22
C ALA A 13 -9.92 27.25 37.22
N CYS A 14 -8.78 26.57 37.37
CA CYS A 14 -8.41 25.25 36.88
C CYS A 14 -9.49 24.44 36.12
N LEU A 15 -9.38 24.42 34.79
CA LEU A 15 -9.92 23.35 33.94
C LEU A 15 -8.78 22.75 33.11
N SER A 16 -7.82 22.14 33.80
CA SER A 16 -6.70 21.42 33.18
C SER A 16 -6.48 20.09 33.89
N VAL A 17 -7.53 19.28 34.03
CA VAL A 17 -7.45 17.89 34.51
C VAL A 17 -8.51 17.05 33.80
N ALA A 18 -8.25 16.66 32.54
CA ALA A 18 -8.89 15.51 31.88
C ALA A 18 -8.20 15.13 30.54
N CYS A 19 -6.88 15.33 30.41
CA CYS A 19 -6.12 14.79 29.27
C CYS A 19 -5.38 13.51 29.68
N SER A 20 -6.04 12.66 30.46
CA SER A 20 -5.50 11.39 30.89
C SER A 20 -6.10 10.27 30.04
N LEU A 21 -5.21 9.59 29.32
CA LEU A 21 -5.33 8.17 28.98
C LEU A 21 -6.31 7.81 27.84
N GLY A 22 -6.12 8.44 26.70
CA GLY A 22 -6.30 7.74 25.42
C GLY A 22 -5.06 6.92 25.10
N ALA A 23 -4.68 5.95 25.94
CA ALA A 23 -3.78 4.90 25.50
C ALA A 23 -4.57 4.11 24.46
N LEU A 24 -4.47 4.54 23.20
CA LEU A 24 -4.93 3.79 22.05
C LEU A 24 -4.19 2.47 22.12
N SER A 25 -4.81 1.46 22.71
CA SER A 25 -4.48 0.07 22.43
C SER A 25 -4.52 -0.03 20.92
N THR A 26 -3.35 -0.01 20.29
CA THR A 26 -3.19 -0.39 18.89
C THR A 26 -3.47 -1.88 18.85
N VAL A 27 -4.76 -2.24 18.92
CA VAL A 27 -5.25 -3.58 18.65
C VAL A 27 -4.78 -3.84 17.24
N SER A 28 -3.75 -4.67 17.10
CA SER A 28 -3.38 -5.25 15.82
C SER A 28 -4.64 -5.92 15.32
N ALA A 29 -5.25 -5.36 14.27
CA ALA A 29 -6.45 -5.94 13.69
C ALA A 29 -6.14 -7.38 13.32
N GLU A 30 -7.08 -8.29 13.58
CA GLU A 30 -6.88 -9.68 13.16
C GLU A 30 -6.72 -9.73 11.63
N PRO A 31 -5.80 -10.56 11.13
CA PRO A 31 -5.51 -10.61 9.70
C PRO A 31 -6.75 -11.12 8.96
N ALA A 32 -7.25 -10.30 8.03
CA ALA A 32 -8.42 -10.63 7.25
C ALA A 32 -8.04 -11.02 5.83
N ARG A 33 -8.81 -11.96 5.27
CA ARG A 33 -8.73 -12.34 3.85
C ARG A 33 -8.79 -11.07 2.97
N ILE A 34 -7.93 -11.02 1.95
CA ILE A 34 -7.98 -9.99 0.92
C ILE A 34 -9.23 -10.23 0.06
N ILE A 35 -10.01 -9.17 -0.13
CA ILE A 35 -11.20 -9.17 -0.99
C ILE A 35 -10.97 -8.12 -2.06
N PHE A 36 -11.08 -8.52 -3.33
CA PHE A 36 -11.02 -7.60 -4.47
C PHE A 36 -12.42 -7.12 -4.81
N ALA A 37 -12.82 -5.98 -4.24
CA ALA A 37 -14.19 -5.48 -4.38
C ALA A 37 -14.46 -4.83 -5.76
N HIS A 38 -13.40 -4.49 -6.50
CA HIS A 38 -13.50 -3.77 -7.74
C HIS A 38 -13.32 -4.68 -8.95
N LYS A 39 -13.91 -4.27 -10.08
CA LYS A 39 -13.60 -4.90 -11.37
C LYS A 39 -12.11 -4.74 -11.63
N ASN A 40 -11.45 -5.85 -11.93
CA ASN A 40 -10.05 -5.86 -12.33
C ASN A 40 -9.91 -5.40 -13.78
N TRP A 41 -10.27 -4.17 -14.11
CA TRP A 41 -10.05 -3.58 -15.44
C TRP A 41 -8.78 -2.73 -15.42
N SER A 42 -8.17 -2.53 -16.59
CA SER A 42 -6.94 -1.76 -16.84
C SER A 42 -7.20 -0.25 -16.74
N ASP A 43 -7.78 0.15 -15.61
CA ASP A 43 -8.05 1.52 -15.22
C ASP A 43 -7.95 1.66 -13.70
N LEU A 44 -8.42 2.80 -13.17
CA LEU A 44 -8.40 3.09 -11.74
C LEU A 44 -9.12 2.05 -10.87
N ARG A 45 -10.08 1.26 -11.39
CA ARG A 45 -10.74 0.20 -10.63
C ARG A 45 -9.80 -0.97 -10.34
N GLY A 46 -8.97 -1.36 -11.31
CA GLY A 46 -7.92 -2.36 -11.08
C GLY A 46 -6.86 -1.85 -10.11
N VAL A 47 -6.50 -0.56 -10.20
CA VAL A 47 -5.58 0.10 -9.26
C VAL A 47 -6.11 0.05 -7.82
N LEU A 48 -7.42 0.23 -7.60
CA LEU A 48 -8.01 0.12 -6.26
C LEU A 48 -7.83 -1.28 -5.65
N ASN A 49 -7.92 -2.34 -6.45
CA ASN A 49 -7.63 -3.71 -5.97
C ASN A 49 -6.17 -3.84 -5.49
N VAL A 50 -5.21 -3.19 -6.16
CA VAL A 50 -3.80 -3.15 -5.72
C VAL A 50 -3.69 -2.41 -4.38
N PHE A 51 -4.36 -1.26 -4.24
CA PHE A 51 -4.35 -0.50 -2.98
C PHE A 51 -4.98 -1.29 -1.83
N GLU A 52 -6.07 -2.00 -2.07
CA GLU A 52 -6.70 -2.88 -1.08
C GLU A 52 -5.78 -4.01 -0.64
N ALA A 53 -5.14 -4.69 -1.59
CA ALA A 53 -4.14 -5.72 -1.30
C ALA A 53 -2.95 -5.16 -0.53
N ALA A 54 -2.41 -3.99 -0.92
CA ALA A 54 -1.27 -3.38 -0.24
C ALA A 54 -1.63 -2.99 1.20
N ARG A 55 -2.84 -2.44 1.42
CA ARG A 55 -3.33 -2.12 2.75
C ARG A 55 -3.43 -3.35 3.65
N ALA A 56 -4.04 -4.42 3.14
CA ALA A 56 -4.27 -5.66 3.88
C ALA A 56 -2.97 -6.43 4.13
N ALA A 57 -2.14 -6.61 3.10
CA ALA A 57 -0.95 -7.46 3.17
C ALA A 57 0.29 -6.73 3.68
N CYS A 58 0.52 -5.51 3.19
CA CYS A 58 1.77 -4.80 3.46
C CYS A 58 1.66 -3.84 4.65
N LEU A 59 0.51 -3.23 4.92
CA LEU A 59 0.43 -2.13 5.88
C LEU A 59 -0.23 -2.52 7.21
N ALA A 60 -1.18 -3.46 7.19
CA ALA A 60 -1.94 -3.82 8.39
C ALA A 60 -1.11 -4.54 9.46
N GLN A 61 -0.02 -5.23 9.08
CA GLN A 61 0.74 -6.10 9.99
C GLN A 61 2.13 -6.50 9.46
N PRO A 62 3.03 -6.99 10.34
CA PRO A 62 4.28 -7.61 9.91
C PRO A 62 4.03 -8.97 9.23
N VAL A 63 4.97 -9.39 8.39
CA VAL A 63 4.89 -10.67 7.67
C VAL A 63 5.36 -11.81 8.57
N THR A 64 4.44 -12.72 8.87
CA THR A 64 4.68 -13.93 9.67
C THR A 64 4.50 -15.19 8.84
N LYS A 65 4.91 -16.35 9.36
CA LYS A 65 4.76 -17.65 8.65
C LYS A 65 3.30 -18.01 8.36
N ASP A 66 2.37 -17.62 9.23
CA ASP A 66 0.95 -17.96 9.09
C ASP A 66 0.14 -16.91 8.32
N LEU A 67 0.68 -15.70 8.16
CA LEU A 67 0.01 -14.61 7.48
C LEU A 67 -0.50 -14.96 6.06
N PRO A 68 0.28 -15.64 5.19
CA PRO A 68 -0.17 -15.98 3.85
C PRO A 68 -1.52 -16.72 3.84
N LYS A 69 -1.74 -17.66 4.77
CA LYS A 69 -2.97 -18.46 4.86
C LYS A 69 -4.18 -17.62 5.29
N GLN A 70 -3.95 -16.57 6.08
CA GLN A 70 -5.00 -15.70 6.60
C GLN A 70 -5.42 -14.66 5.55
N LEU A 71 -4.46 -14.17 4.75
CA LEU A 71 -4.72 -13.19 3.68
C LEU A 71 -5.29 -13.82 2.41
N LEU A 72 -5.09 -15.13 2.20
CA LEU A 72 -5.34 -15.82 0.93
C LEU A 72 -6.71 -15.45 0.31
N PRO A 73 -6.72 -14.72 -0.81
CA PRO A 73 -7.96 -14.40 -1.53
C PRO A 73 -8.68 -15.66 -2.01
N GLU A 74 -9.97 -15.52 -2.32
CA GLU A 74 -10.71 -16.62 -2.94
C GLU A 74 -10.15 -16.98 -4.32
N GLY A 75 -9.96 -18.28 -4.57
CA GLY A 75 -9.42 -18.78 -5.84
C GLY A 75 -7.91 -18.57 -6.03
N TYR A 76 -7.20 -18.15 -4.97
CA TYR A 76 -5.75 -18.03 -4.97
C TYR A 76 -5.11 -19.24 -4.30
N GLU A 77 -3.86 -19.49 -4.64
CA GLU A 77 -2.98 -20.44 -3.99
C GLU A 77 -1.71 -19.77 -3.45
N ILE A 78 -1.00 -20.49 -2.59
CA ILE A 78 0.26 -20.05 -1.99
C ILE A 78 1.37 -20.86 -2.65
N VAL A 79 2.21 -20.20 -3.43
CA VAL A 79 3.38 -20.80 -4.07
C VAL A 79 4.66 -20.15 -3.53
N SER A 80 5.81 -20.82 -3.67
CA SER A 80 7.08 -20.16 -3.39
C SER A 80 7.35 -19.05 -4.42
N SER A 81 8.02 -17.97 -4.02
CA SER A 81 8.37 -16.88 -4.95
C SER A 81 9.24 -17.39 -6.11
N SER A 82 10.17 -18.32 -5.86
CA SER A 82 10.97 -18.96 -6.91
C SER A 82 10.12 -19.74 -7.92
N LEU A 83 9.14 -20.50 -7.44
CA LEU A 83 8.23 -21.26 -8.31
C LEU A 83 7.38 -20.31 -9.16
N HIS A 84 6.85 -19.24 -8.56
CA HIS A 84 6.03 -18.25 -9.26
C HIS A 84 6.78 -17.52 -10.37
N ALA A 85 8.04 -17.14 -10.11
CA ALA A 85 8.84 -16.35 -11.05
C ALA A 85 9.54 -17.18 -12.12
N LEU A 86 9.99 -18.41 -11.80
CA LEU A 86 10.86 -19.20 -12.67
C LEU A 86 10.32 -20.60 -13.01
N GLY A 87 9.18 -21.01 -12.44
CA GLY A 87 8.55 -22.30 -12.71
C GLY A 87 9.26 -23.50 -12.07
N PHE A 88 10.19 -23.30 -11.14
CA PHE A 88 10.83 -24.39 -10.40
C PHE A 88 11.04 -24.05 -8.92
N GLU A 89 10.92 -25.07 -8.07
CA GLU A 89 11.13 -24.96 -6.64
C GLU A 89 12.58 -25.30 -6.29
N THR A 90 13.24 -24.45 -5.50
CA THR A 90 14.61 -24.68 -5.05
C THR A 90 14.67 -24.89 -3.54
N GLY A 91 14.95 -26.12 -3.10
CA GLY A 91 15.30 -26.43 -1.70
C GLY A 91 14.12 -26.49 -0.73
N SER A 92 14.44 -26.56 0.57
CA SER A 92 13.48 -26.62 1.68
C SER A 92 13.01 -25.23 2.14
N GLU A 93 11.80 -25.17 2.73
CA GLU A 93 11.04 -24.00 3.21
C GLU A 93 11.28 -22.66 2.48
N PRO A 94 10.28 -22.10 1.77
CA PRO A 94 10.45 -20.87 1.04
C PRO A 94 10.74 -19.69 1.97
N LYS A 95 11.68 -18.82 1.58
CA LYS A 95 11.95 -17.54 2.26
C LYS A 95 10.90 -16.47 1.92
N ALA A 96 10.25 -16.63 0.78
CA ALA A 96 9.18 -15.78 0.31
C ALA A 96 8.12 -16.62 -0.40
N VAL A 97 6.86 -16.24 -0.22
CA VAL A 97 5.72 -16.88 -0.87
C VAL A 97 4.91 -15.85 -1.64
N VAL A 98 4.18 -16.32 -2.64
CA VAL A 98 3.29 -15.50 -3.46
C VAL A 98 1.87 -16.04 -3.31
N LEU A 99 0.93 -15.13 -3.02
CA LEU A 99 -0.49 -15.35 -3.20
C LEU A 99 -0.80 -15.06 -4.66
N SER A 100 -0.96 -16.10 -5.46
CA SER A 100 -1.18 -16.03 -6.91
C SER A 100 -2.46 -16.76 -7.27
N ARG A 101 -3.15 -16.31 -8.34
CA ARG A 101 -4.35 -17.00 -8.82
C ARG A 101 -4.01 -18.22 -9.67
N THR A 102 -2.92 -18.14 -10.43
CA THR A 102 -2.52 -19.17 -11.40
C THR A 102 -1.30 -19.98 -10.94
N GLY A 103 -0.62 -19.53 -9.88
CA GLY A 103 0.64 -20.10 -9.41
C GLY A 103 1.85 -19.70 -10.24
N ASP A 104 1.67 -18.91 -11.30
CA ASP A 104 2.70 -18.56 -12.29
C ASP A 104 2.56 -17.10 -12.74
N GLU A 105 3.66 -16.34 -12.71
CA GLU A 105 3.64 -14.91 -13.01
C GLU A 105 3.19 -14.62 -14.46
N ALA A 106 3.66 -15.41 -15.42
CA ALA A 106 3.31 -15.20 -16.82
C ALA A 106 1.81 -15.44 -17.07
N ASN A 107 1.22 -16.42 -16.41
CA ASN A 107 -0.21 -16.72 -16.49
C ASN A 107 -1.06 -15.71 -15.72
N ASP A 108 -0.63 -15.26 -14.52
CA ASP A 108 -1.30 -14.17 -13.80
C ASP A 108 -1.41 -12.92 -14.71
N TYR A 109 -0.38 -12.65 -15.50
CA TYR A 109 -0.36 -11.56 -16.47
C TYR A 109 -1.20 -11.84 -17.71
N ALA A 110 -1.12 -13.04 -18.28
CA ALA A 110 -1.82 -13.39 -19.51
C ALA A 110 -3.34 -13.43 -19.32
N GLU A 111 -3.81 -13.94 -18.18
CA GLU A 111 -5.23 -14.02 -17.84
C GLU A 111 -5.80 -12.68 -17.35
N GLY A 112 -4.93 -11.69 -17.08
CA GLY A 112 -5.32 -10.46 -16.41
C GLY A 112 -5.92 -10.77 -15.04
N ALA A 113 -5.25 -11.61 -14.26
CA ALA A 113 -5.66 -11.90 -12.89
C ALA A 113 -5.66 -10.63 -12.04
N PRO A 114 -6.43 -10.58 -10.94
CA PRO A 114 -6.25 -9.54 -9.94
C PRO A 114 -4.81 -9.57 -9.38
N PRO A 115 -4.39 -8.55 -8.63
CA PRO A 115 -3.03 -8.42 -8.14
C PRO A 115 -2.56 -9.68 -7.41
N TYR A 116 -1.30 -10.06 -7.59
CA TYR A 116 -0.65 -11.06 -6.74
C TYR A 116 0.11 -10.37 -5.61
N VAL A 117 0.33 -11.09 -4.52
CA VAL A 117 0.99 -10.56 -3.32
C VAL A 117 2.18 -11.43 -2.96
N GLU A 118 3.37 -10.85 -2.99
CA GLU A 118 4.60 -11.49 -2.54
C GLU A 118 4.92 -11.07 -1.10
N LEU A 119 5.20 -12.07 -0.25
CA LEU A 119 5.47 -11.93 1.16
C LEU A 119 6.83 -12.57 1.46
N THR A 120 7.80 -11.76 1.85
CA THR A 120 9.11 -12.22 2.33
C THR A 120 9.08 -12.34 3.84
N PHE A 121 9.36 -13.53 4.37
CA PHE A 121 9.28 -13.77 5.81
C PHE A 121 10.32 -12.97 6.59
N ALA A 122 9.97 -12.61 7.82
CA ALA A 122 10.83 -11.85 8.71
C ALA A 122 12.17 -12.56 8.98
N THR A 123 13.23 -11.77 9.10
CA THR A 123 14.59 -12.19 9.48
C THR A 123 15.14 -11.26 10.56
N ASP A 124 16.33 -11.56 11.10
CA ASP A 124 16.98 -10.67 12.08
C ASP A 124 17.31 -9.29 11.48
N ALA A 125 17.62 -9.22 10.18
CA ALA A 125 17.87 -7.97 9.46
C ALA A 125 16.58 -7.24 9.09
N ALA A 126 15.50 -7.99 8.88
CA ALA A 126 14.20 -7.48 8.44
C ALA A 126 13.08 -8.03 9.35
N PRO A 127 12.95 -7.53 10.60
CA PRO A 127 12.07 -8.13 11.60
C PRO A 127 10.58 -8.04 11.26
N SER A 128 10.21 -7.18 10.31
CA SER A 128 8.84 -7.07 9.82
C SER A 128 8.58 -7.86 8.54
N GLY A 129 9.62 -8.45 7.94
CA GLY A 129 9.60 -9.05 6.60
C GLY A 129 9.36 -8.04 5.47
N GLY A 130 9.38 -8.54 4.25
CA GLY A 130 9.12 -7.77 3.02
C GLY A 130 7.70 -8.02 2.50
N CYS A 131 7.12 -7.04 1.80
CA CYS A 131 5.83 -7.20 1.14
C CYS A 131 5.81 -6.42 -0.17
N ARG A 132 5.38 -7.07 -1.25
CA ARG A 132 5.20 -6.49 -2.58
C ARG A 132 3.84 -6.91 -3.13
N VAL A 133 3.07 -5.94 -3.61
CA VAL A 133 1.86 -6.19 -4.40
C VAL A 133 2.16 -5.78 -5.83
N ALA A 134 1.90 -6.67 -6.78
CA ALA A 134 2.11 -6.37 -8.19
C ALA A 134 0.91 -6.77 -9.03
N TRP A 135 0.69 -5.99 -10.08
CA TRP A 135 -0.42 -6.15 -10.99
C TRP A 135 0.02 -5.70 -12.38
N ARG A 136 -0.20 -6.56 -13.37
CA ARG A 136 0.00 -6.24 -14.77
C ARG A 136 -1.25 -6.60 -15.55
N ARG A 137 -1.66 -5.72 -16.46
CA ARG A 137 -2.88 -5.93 -17.23
C ARG A 137 -2.81 -5.22 -18.57
N LYS A 138 -3.06 -5.96 -19.65
CA LYS A 138 -3.28 -5.38 -20.99
C LYS A 138 -4.50 -4.48 -21.00
N TRP A 139 -4.56 -3.53 -21.94
CA TRP A 139 -5.72 -2.67 -22.10
C TRP A 139 -6.98 -3.50 -22.42
N ASP A 140 -8.05 -3.28 -21.65
CA ASP A 140 -9.39 -3.82 -21.88
C ASP A 140 -10.17 -2.99 -22.90
N TYR A 141 -9.58 -1.89 -23.33
CA TYR A 141 -10.20 -0.87 -24.14
C TYR A 141 -9.52 -0.85 -25.51
N SER A 142 -10.33 -0.92 -26.56
CA SER A 142 -9.85 -0.78 -27.95
C SER A 142 -9.84 0.67 -28.43
N GLN A 143 -10.46 1.59 -27.67
CA GLN A 143 -10.55 3.02 -27.94
C GLN A 143 -10.22 3.79 -26.67
N ASP A 144 -9.86 5.07 -26.81
CA ASP A 144 -9.58 5.98 -25.69
C ASP A 144 -8.43 5.56 -24.75
N VAL A 145 -7.58 4.62 -25.15
CA VAL A 145 -6.44 4.16 -24.35
C VAL A 145 -5.57 5.34 -23.91
N ASP A 146 -5.26 6.27 -24.81
CA ASP A 146 -4.46 7.46 -24.51
C ASP A 146 -5.12 8.30 -23.40
N ARG A 147 -6.43 8.52 -23.48
CA ARG A 147 -7.18 9.28 -22.47
C ARG A 147 -7.21 8.58 -21.11
N ILE A 148 -7.40 7.26 -21.11
CA ILE A 148 -7.44 6.45 -19.87
C ILE A 148 -6.05 6.47 -19.22
N MET A 149 -5.02 6.27 -20.02
CA MET A 149 -3.62 6.30 -19.61
C MET A 149 -3.24 7.67 -19.02
N ASP A 150 -3.54 8.77 -19.70
CA ASP A 150 -3.32 10.14 -19.20
C ASP A 150 -4.05 10.38 -17.88
N SER A 151 -5.32 9.98 -17.80
CA SER A 151 -6.13 10.15 -16.59
C SER A 151 -5.55 9.35 -15.41
N MET A 152 -5.10 8.13 -15.65
CA MET A 152 -4.43 7.32 -14.64
C MET A 152 -3.14 7.97 -14.17
N ALA A 153 -2.29 8.43 -15.09
CA ALA A 153 -1.02 9.08 -14.75
C ALA A 153 -1.23 10.33 -13.89
N VAL A 154 -2.23 11.16 -14.22
CA VAL A 154 -2.55 12.38 -13.45
C VAL A 154 -3.16 12.06 -12.09
N LEU A 155 -4.05 11.06 -12.01
CA LEU A 155 -4.82 10.78 -10.80
C LEU A 155 -4.13 9.81 -9.83
N PHE A 156 -3.08 9.12 -10.26
CA PHE A 156 -2.42 8.09 -9.47
C PHE A 156 -1.98 8.60 -8.10
N ASP A 157 -1.20 9.68 -8.06
CA ASP A 157 -0.66 10.22 -6.80
C ASP A 157 -1.74 10.70 -5.81
N PRO A 158 -2.72 11.54 -6.21
CA PRO A 158 -3.81 11.92 -5.32
C PRO A 158 -4.58 10.71 -4.78
N TRP A 159 -4.83 9.70 -5.64
CA TRP A 159 -5.53 8.50 -5.23
C TRP A 159 -4.70 7.63 -4.29
N PHE A 160 -3.41 7.49 -4.55
CA PHE A 160 -2.48 6.78 -3.67
C PHE A 160 -2.46 7.42 -2.29
N SER A 161 -2.30 8.75 -2.24
CA SER A 161 -2.34 9.54 -1.01
C SER A 161 -3.65 9.34 -0.25
N TYR A 162 -4.79 9.47 -0.94
CA TYR A 162 -6.10 9.30 -0.31
C TYR A 162 -6.36 7.86 0.17
N ALA A 163 -6.16 6.86 -0.70
CA ALA A 163 -6.53 5.48 -0.44
C ALA A 163 -5.67 4.82 0.64
N LEU A 164 -4.39 5.20 0.73
CA LEU A 164 -3.45 4.64 1.69
C LEU A 164 -3.13 5.60 2.86
N LYS A 165 -3.73 6.80 2.89
CA LYS A 165 -3.38 7.87 3.85
C LYS A 165 -1.89 8.21 3.79
N ALA A 166 -1.34 8.24 2.59
CA ALA A 166 0.08 8.33 2.33
C ALA A 166 0.53 9.79 2.11
N VAL A 167 1.75 10.10 2.55
CA VAL A 167 2.43 11.38 2.32
C VAL A 167 3.63 11.11 1.42
N ARG A 168 3.73 11.82 0.29
CA ARG A 168 4.87 11.65 -0.64
C ARG A 168 6.14 12.16 0.04
N VAL A 169 7.21 11.36 0.02
CA VAL A 169 8.54 11.74 0.56
C VAL A 169 9.61 11.86 -0.53
N SER A 170 9.32 11.33 -1.71
CA SER A 170 10.10 11.58 -2.93
C SER A 170 9.72 12.92 -3.57
N ARG A 171 10.63 13.48 -4.39
CA ARG A 171 10.31 14.65 -5.23
C ARG A 171 9.20 14.28 -6.23
N PRO A 172 8.16 15.11 -6.42
CA PRO A 172 7.20 14.94 -7.49
C PRO A 172 7.86 15.17 -8.86
N ASP A 173 7.29 14.56 -9.90
CA ASP A 173 7.70 14.91 -11.26
C ASP A 173 7.13 16.30 -11.59
N ASP A 174 8.03 17.24 -11.88
CA ASP A 174 7.68 18.65 -12.08
C ASP A 174 7.09 18.94 -13.48
N GLY A 175 6.93 17.90 -14.31
CA GLY A 175 6.44 18.02 -15.67
C GLY A 175 5.47 16.90 -16.02
N PHE A 176 4.28 17.28 -16.52
CA PHE A 176 3.35 16.36 -17.15
C PHE A 176 3.18 16.76 -18.62
N THR A 177 3.37 15.83 -19.52
CA THR A 177 3.13 16.01 -20.96
C THR A 177 2.59 14.71 -21.51
N ALA A 178 1.62 14.80 -22.42
CA ALA A 178 1.04 13.64 -23.09
C ALA A 178 2.15 12.81 -23.77
N GLN A 179 2.22 11.50 -23.46
CA GLN A 179 3.26 10.59 -23.96
C GLN A 179 2.68 9.21 -24.27
N GLU A 180 3.39 8.43 -25.10
CA GLU A 180 3.02 7.03 -25.40
C GLU A 180 3.31 6.07 -24.23
N GLN A 181 4.09 6.54 -23.26
CA GLN A 181 4.44 5.82 -22.04
C GLN A 181 4.54 6.80 -20.86
N TYR A 182 4.06 6.36 -19.71
CA TYR A 182 4.34 6.97 -18.42
C TYR A 182 5.07 5.97 -17.53
N SER A 183 6.07 6.45 -16.79
CA SER A 183 6.74 5.69 -15.74
C SER A 183 6.81 6.59 -14.51
N LEU A 184 5.96 6.30 -13.53
CA LEU A 184 5.85 7.06 -12.29
C LEU A 184 6.48 6.23 -11.18
N LEU A 185 7.67 6.64 -10.76
CA LEU A 185 8.34 6.08 -9.59
C LEU A 185 8.22 7.07 -8.44
N SER A 186 7.69 6.61 -7.32
CA SER A 186 7.46 7.47 -6.15
C SER A 186 7.70 6.71 -4.85
N GLU A 187 8.19 7.44 -3.85
CA GLU A 187 8.29 6.98 -2.47
C GLU A 187 7.35 7.76 -1.55
N TRP A 188 6.76 7.04 -0.61
CA TRP A 188 5.72 7.50 0.29
C TRP A 188 5.99 7.06 1.73
N ALA A 189 5.64 7.91 2.69
CA ALA A 189 5.44 7.53 4.08
C ALA A 189 3.96 7.19 4.28
N VAL A 190 3.68 6.01 4.84
CA VAL A 190 2.32 5.49 4.99
C VAL A 190 2.12 4.96 6.41
N PRO A 191 1.00 5.25 7.09
CA PRO A 191 0.69 4.63 8.37
C PRO A 191 0.64 3.10 8.24
N CYS A 192 1.28 2.40 9.18
CA CYS A 192 1.31 0.94 9.22
C CYS A 192 1.21 0.42 10.66
N PHE A 193 1.24 -0.90 10.80
CA PHE A 193 1.10 -1.63 12.06
C PHE A 193 1.95 -1.09 13.22
N GLY A 194 1.42 -1.25 14.44
CA GLY A 194 2.07 -0.77 15.66
C GLY A 194 2.15 0.76 15.77
N GLY A 195 1.29 1.48 15.05
CA GLY A 195 1.26 2.95 15.06
C GLY A 195 2.48 3.60 14.39
N LYS A 196 3.19 2.86 13.53
CA LYS A 196 4.41 3.31 12.85
C LYS A 196 4.09 3.91 11.49
N TRP A 197 5.07 4.58 10.91
CA TRP A 197 5.08 4.98 9.51
C TRP A 197 6.05 4.09 8.74
N CYS A 198 5.56 3.44 7.69
CA CYS A 198 6.34 2.61 6.80
C CYS A 198 6.70 3.42 5.54
N ARG A 199 7.90 3.21 5.02
CA ARG A 199 8.26 3.69 3.69
C ARG A 199 7.76 2.70 2.64
N VAL A 200 7.12 3.23 1.60
CA VAL A 200 6.52 2.46 0.51
C VAL A 200 7.00 3.05 -0.81
N GLY A 201 7.55 2.18 -1.67
CA GLY A 201 7.82 2.51 -3.06
C GLY A 201 6.63 2.11 -3.93
N ALA A 202 6.25 2.97 -4.87
CA ALA A 202 5.24 2.70 -5.88
C ALA A 202 5.83 2.95 -7.26
N LEU A 203 5.68 1.97 -8.15
CA LEU A 203 6.01 2.06 -9.57
C LEU A 203 4.75 1.84 -10.38
N LEU A 204 4.32 2.85 -11.13
CA LEU A 204 3.27 2.73 -12.13
C LEU A 204 3.89 2.95 -13.52
N GLU A 205 3.88 1.91 -14.34
CA GLU A 205 4.19 2.00 -15.75
C GLU A 205 2.90 1.86 -16.56
N LEU A 206 2.69 2.80 -17.46
CA LEU A 206 1.60 2.76 -18.42
C LEU A 206 2.22 2.81 -19.81
N ARG A 207 1.93 1.82 -20.64
CA ARG A 207 2.47 1.74 -22.00
C ARG A 207 1.32 1.47 -22.95
N ARG A 208 1.21 2.27 -24.01
CA ARG A 208 0.10 2.17 -24.98
C ARG A 208 -0.05 0.77 -25.57
N ASP A 209 1.04 0.06 -25.80
CA ASP A 209 1.10 -1.27 -26.40
C ASP A 209 1.03 -2.42 -25.39
N GLU A 210 1.50 -2.22 -24.16
CA GLU A 210 1.58 -3.30 -23.16
C GLU A 210 0.50 -3.26 -22.08
N GLY A 211 -0.09 -2.10 -21.80
CA GLY A 211 -1.08 -1.93 -20.73
C GLY A 211 -0.54 -1.23 -19.50
N VAL A 212 -1.02 -1.70 -18.35
CA VAL A 212 -0.70 -1.20 -17.02
C VAL A 212 0.23 -2.17 -16.32
N HIS A 213 1.24 -1.65 -15.64
CA HIS A 213 2.04 -2.38 -14.67
C HIS A 213 2.17 -1.53 -13.41
N LEU A 214 1.71 -2.06 -12.28
CA LEU A 214 1.73 -1.38 -10.98
C LEU A 214 2.36 -2.30 -9.95
N THR A 215 3.40 -1.81 -9.28
CA THR A 215 4.01 -2.45 -8.13
C THR A 215 4.00 -1.51 -6.93
N ILE A 216 3.63 -2.03 -5.75
CA ILE A 216 3.74 -1.35 -4.46
C ILE A 216 4.58 -2.23 -3.54
N THR A 217 5.68 -1.70 -3.03
CA THR A 217 6.61 -2.42 -2.16
C THR A 217 6.78 -1.69 -0.83
N ARG A 218 6.59 -2.39 0.29
CA ARG A 218 6.98 -1.89 1.61
C ARG A 218 8.47 -2.16 1.81
N SER A 219 9.25 -1.11 2.02
CA SER A 219 10.67 -1.24 2.40
C SER A 219 10.83 -1.55 3.89
N GLU A 220 12.00 -2.10 4.26
CA GLU A 220 12.23 -2.75 5.57
C GLU A 220 12.33 -1.79 6.77
N GLU A 221 12.45 -0.48 6.57
CA GLU A 221 12.67 0.47 7.66
C GLU A 221 11.68 1.65 7.70
N PRO A 222 11.25 2.07 8.90
CA PRO A 222 10.43 3.26 9.08
C PRO A 222 11.25 4.52 8.79
N VAL A 223 10.66 5.46 8.06
CA VAL A 223 11.08 6.87 8.15
C VAL A 223 10.83 7.24 9.61
N GLY A 224 11.87 7.67 10.35
CA GLY A 224 11.86 7.78 11.82
C GLY A 224 10.63 8.46 12.44
N SER A 225 10.47 8.37 13.77
CA SER A 225 9.35 8.99 14.48
C SER A 225 9.14 10.43 14.02
N GLN A 226 8.02 10.70 13.35
CA GLN A 226 7.52 12.07 13.23
C GLN A 226 7.06 12.46 14.63
N ASP A 227 7.99 12.96 15.44
CA ASP A 227 7.63 13.90 16.49
C ASP A 227 6.95 15.06 15.77
N ALA A 228 5.62 15.07 15.86
CA ALA A 228 4.79 16.14 15.33
C ALA A 228 5.23 17.44 16.02
N ASN A 229 5.92 18.30 15.29
CA ASN A 229 6.05 19.72 15.64
C ASN A 229 4.71 20.42 15.43
#